data_AF-A0A6I5QY12-F1
#
_entry.id   AF-A0A6I5QY12-F1
#
_cell.length_a   1.000
_cell.length_b   1.000
_cell.length_c   1.000
_cell.angle_alpha   90.00
_cell.angle_beta   90.00
_cell.angle_gamma   90.00
#
_symmetry.space_group_name_H-M   'P 1'
#
loop_
_entity.id
_entity.type
_entity.pdbx_description
1 polymer ?
#
loop_
_entity_poly.entity_id
_entity_poly.type
_entity_poly.pdbx_seq_one_letter_code
_entity_poly.pdbx_strand_id
1 'polypeptide(L)' 'MSLLIQVVENTPYASALTVLVGVGFIAAVTIGSIAWYNSKRPAGWEDKERPDIVPEVEK' A
#
# COMPACT_ATOMS: atom_id res chain seq x y z
N MET A 1 29.43 -7.94 -18.24
CA MET A 1 28.64 -8.39 -17.08
C MET A 1 27.24 -7.80 -17.20
N SER A 2 26.17 -8.53 -16.87
CA SER A 2 24.81 -8.00 -16.84
C SER A 2 24.58 -7.15 -15.58
N LEU A 3 23.93 -5.98 -15.73
CA LEU A 3 23.60 -5.06 -14.64
C LEU A 3 22.82 -5.75 -13.51
N LEU A 4 21.90 -6.65 -13.86
CA LEU A 4 21.07 -7.36 -12.89
C LEU A 4 21.90 -8.27 -11.97
N ILE A 5 22.93 -8.91 -12.52
CA ILE A 5 23.82 -9.80 -11.75
C ILE A 5 24.63 -8.99 -10.73
N GLN A 6 25.12 -7.81 -11.12
CA GLN A 6 25.86 -6.93 -10.21
C GLN A 6 25.01 -6.42 -9.05
N VAL A 7 23.73 -6.10 -9.29
CA VAL A 7 22.81 -5.67 -8.23
C VAL A 7 22.57 -6.80 -7.22
N VAL A 8 22.35 -8.03 -7.71
CA VAL A 8 22.13 -9.20 -6.83
C VAL A 8 23.35 -9.48 -5.97
N GLU A 9 24.56 -9.41 -6.52
CA GLU A 9 25.81 -9.67 -5.78
C GLU A 9 26.10 -8.61 -4.70
N ASN A 10 25.68 -7.36 -4.93
CA ASN A 10 26.00 -6.23 -4.03
C ASN A 10 24.84 -5.80 -3.12
N THR A 11 23.70 -6.48 -3.15
CA THR A 11 22.56 -6.12 -2.28
C THR A 11 22.52 -7.00 -1.03
N PRO A 12 22.73 -6.45 0.18
CA PRO A 12 22.57 -7.20 1.41
C PRO A 12 21.15 -7.73 1.56
N TYR A 13 21.00 -9.01 1.92
CA TYR A 13 19.70 -9.66 2.08
C TYR A 13 18.74 -8.90 3.01
N ALA A 14 19.25 -8.40 4.15
CA ALA A 14 18.45 -7.62 5.08
C ALA A 14 17.86 -6.35 4.44
N SER A 15 18.65 -5.64 3.62
CA SER A 15 18.18 -4.45 2.92
C SER A 15 17.09 -4.77 1.89
N ALA A 16 17.23 -5.88 1.15
CA ALA A 16 16.22 -6.34 0.21
C ALA A 16 14.90 -6.69 0.92
N LEU A 17 14.97 -7.37 2.07
CA LEU A 17 13.80 -7.65 2.89
C LEU A 17 13.13 -6.39 3.41
N THR A 18 13.90 -5.43 3.93
CA THR A 18 13.36 -4.16 4.42
C THR A 18 12.62 -3.41 3.32
N VAL A 19 13.19 -3.35 2.12
CA VAL A 19 12.52 -2.71 0.96
C VAL A 19 11.25 -3.46 0.59
N LEU A 20 11.29 -4.78 0.49
CA LEU A 20 10.13 -5.60 0.13
C LEU A 20 8.98 -5.41 1.13
N VAL A 21 9.28 -5.52 2.43
CA VAL A 21 8.28 -5.36 3.49
C VAL A 21 7.78 -3.91 3.56
N GLY A 22 8.67 -2.92 3.43
CA GLY A 22 8.29 -1.51 3.45
C GLY A 22 7.35 -1.14 2.31
N VAL A 23 7.70 -1.51 1.07
CA VAL A 23 6.86 -1.24 -0.11
C VAL A 23 5.54 -2.01 -0.01
N GLY A 24 5.58 -3.29 0.39
CA GLY A 24 4.38 -4.11 0.58
C GLY A 24 3.45 -3.53 1.64
N PHE A 25 3.99 -3.06 2.76
CA PHE A 25 3.22 -2.42 3.82
C PHE A 25 2.57 -1.12 3.35
N ILE A 26 3.33 -0.25 2.66
CA ILE A 26 2.80 1.00 2.09
C ILE A 26 1.65 0.69 1.12
N ALA A 27 1.83 -0.28 0.23
CA ALA A 27 0.78 -0.70 -0.69
C ALA A 27 -0.46 -1.22 0.07
N ALA A 28 -0.27 -2.06 1.09
CA ALA A 28 -1.35 -2.64 1.87
C ALA A 28 -2.16 -1.58 2.62
N VAL A 29 -1.52 -0.63 3.30
CA VAL A 29 -2.23 0.43 4.03
C VAL A 29 -2.91 1.41 3.08
N THR A 30 -2.29 1.72 1.94
CA THR A 30 -2.87 2.64 0.95
C THR A 30 -4.11 2.03 0.32
N ILE A 31 -4.00 0.83 -0.26
CA ILE A 31 -5.11 0.15 -0.93
C ILE A 31 -6.20 -0.21 0.09
N GLY A 32 -5.83 -0.73 1.25
CA GLY A 32 -6.77 -1.08 2.32
C GLY A 32 -7.58 0.13 2.80
N SER A 33 -6.93 1.29 2.97
CA SER A 33 -7.62 2.53 3.35
C SER A 33 -8.60 2.97 2.27
N ILE A 34 -8.17 2.98 1.00
CA ILE A 34 -9.05 3.34 -0.13
C ILE A 34 -10.28 2.42 -0.17
N ALA A 35 -10.07 1.10 -0.04
CA ALA A 35 -11.15 0.13 -0.02
C ALA A 35 -12.10 0.34 1.16
N TRP A 36 -11.57 0.57 2.37
CA TRP A 36 -12.38 0.76 3.57
C TRP A 36 -13.26 2.01 3.46
N TYR A 37 -12.72 3.13 3.00
CA TYR A 37 -13.45 4.39 2.85
C TYR A 37 -14.47 4.39 1.72
N ASN A 38 -14.32 3.52 0.72
CA ASN A 38 -15.33 3.27 -0.33
C ASN A 38 -16.31 2.12 0.04
N SER A 39 -16.10 1.46 1.17
CA SER A 39 -17.00 0.41 1.67
C SER A 39 -18.23 0.97 2.37
N LYS A 40 -19.20 0.10 2.65
CA LYS A 40 -20.40 0.47 3.41
C LYS A 40 -19.99 0.96 4.81
N ARG A 41 -20.56 2.10 5.24
CA ARG A 41 -20.28 2.67 6.56
C ARG A 41 -20.69 1.71 7.68
N PRO A 42 -19.89 1.59 8.76
CA PRO A 42 -20.30 0.87 9.96
C PRO A 42 -21.40 1.64 10.70
N ALA A 43 -22.07 0.97 11.63
CA ALA A 43 -23.15 1.58 12.42
C ALA A 43 -22.65 2.80 13.21
N GLY A 44 -23.41 3.90 13.20
CA GLY A 44 -23.08 5.17 13.85
C GLY A 44 -22.17 6.09 13.04
N TRP A 45 -21.84 5.72 11.79
CA TRP A 45 -21.00 6.49 10.86
C TRP A 45 -21.72 6.78 9.54
N GLU A 46 -23.04 6.63 9.52
CA GLU A 46 -23.88 6.84 8.34
C GLU A 46 -23.79 8.28 7.82
N ASP A 47 -23.71 9.26 8.73
CA ASP A 47 -23.59 10.69 8.39
C ASP A 47 -22.14 11.15 8.17
N LYS A 48 -21.18 10.21 8.11
CA LYS A 48 -19.75 10.52 7.93
C LYS A 48 -19.34 10.41 6.46
N GLU A 49 -18.91 11.54 5.92
CA GLU A 49 -18.36 11.63 4.58
C GLU A 49 -16.97 10.98 4.49
N ARG A 50 -16.62 10.57 3.26
CA ARG A 50 -15.28 10.10 2.94
C ARG A 50 -14.31 11.29 2.99
N PRO A 51 -13.09 11.14 3.52
CA PRO A 51 -12.07 12.19 3.41
C PRO A 51 -11.75 12.54 1.96
N ASP A 52 -11.54 13.82 1.66
CA ASP A 52 -11.32 14.33 0.30
C ASP A 52 -10.09 13.71 -0.40
N ILE A 53 -9.06 13.36 0.38
CA ILE A 53 -7.81 12.77 -0.14
C ILE A 53 -7.98 11.36 -0.70
N VAL A 54 -9.06 10.65 -0.31
CA VAL A 54 -9.28 9.28 -0.74
C VAL A 54 -10.03 9.29 -2.07
N PRO A 55 -9.54 8.70 -3.16
CA PRO A 55 -10.29 8.65 -4.40
C PRO A 55 -11.59 7.82 -4.25
N GLU A 56 -12.63 8.22 -4.99
CA GLU A 56 -13.81 7.39 -5.17
C GLU A 56 -13.49 6.24 -6.12
N VAL A 57 -13.99 5.04 -5.79
CA VAL A 57 -13.83 3.85 -6.60
C VAL A 57 -15.21 3.40 -7.06
N GLU A 58 -15.44 3.46 -8.37
CA GLU A 58 -16.65 2.92 -8.99
C GLU A 58 -16.72 1.40 -8.79
N LYS A 59 -17.93 0.88 -8.56
CA LYS A 59 -18.18 -0.54 -8.27
C LYS A 59 -18.57 -1.31 -9.53
#